data_AF-A0A1I4PCE2-F1
#
_entry.id   AF-A0A1I4PCE2-F1
#
_cell.length_a   1.000
_cell.length_b   1.000
_cell.length_c   1.000
_cell.angle_alpha   90.00
_cell.angle_beta   90.00
_cell.angle_gamma   90.00
#
_symmetry.space_group_name_H-M   'P 1'
#
loop_
_entity.id
_entity.type
_entity.pdbx_description
1 polymer ?
#
loop_
_entity_poly.entity_id
_entity_poly.type
_entity_poly.pdbx_seq_one_letter_code
_entity_poly.pdbx_strand_id
1 'polypeptide(L)'
;MRQILQSLRSIYHNYRLIPLFLCSAVVIDYSLTFYFAGSIENILAHEFSPTLVFAVKNGIVLPYLALTVVFYYIMGYTILRFLENEEIYPIGVFIILLMSITHVLGGMSWFVLKETYSNMIFMLSMTSIIIAISVFGYEVLKRER
;
A
#
# COMPACT_ATOMS: atom_id res chain seq x y z
N MET A 1 -21.31 -10.33 -19.47
CA MET A 1 -20.34 -9.29 -19.85
C MET A 1 -20.77 -7.87 -19.42
N ARG A 2 -21.97 -7.38 -19.82
CA ARG A 2 -22.47 -6.04 -19.40
C ARG A 2 -22.56 -5.85 -17.87
N GLN A 3 -23.10 -6.82 -17.13
CA GLN A 3 -23.17 -6.75 -15.66
C GLN A 3 -21.80 -6.69 -15.00
N ILE A 4 -20.83 -7.51 -15.46
CA ILE A 4 -19.46 -7.49 -14.93
C ILE A 4 -18.81 -6.11 -15.15
N LEU A 5 -18.98 -5.55 -16.35
CA LEU A 5 -18.45 -4.22 -16.66
C LEU A 5 -19.08 -3.12 -15.80
N GLN A 6 -20.39 -3.21 -15.53
CA GLN A 6 -21.08 -2.30 -14.62
C GLN A 6 -20.58 -2.42 -13.18
N SER A 7 -20.38 -3.65 -12.68
CA SER A 7 -19.82 -3.88 -11.35
C SER A 7 -18.39 -3.35 -11.21
N LEU A 8 -17.53 -3.57 -12.22
CA LEU A 8 -16.17 -3.05 -12.23
C LEU A 8 -16.15 -1.52 -12.24
N ARG A 9 -17.02 -0.89 -13.04
CA ARG A 9 -17.15 0.57 -13.06
C ARG A 9 -17.65 1.12 -11.72
N SER A 10 -18.59 0.42 -11.08
CA SER A 10 -19.09 0.75 -9.75
C SER A 10 -17.98 0.72 -8.70
N ILE A 11 -17.17 -0.35 -8.67
CA ILE A 11 -16.02 -0.46 -7.75
C ILE A 11 -15.00 0.65 -8.04
N TYR A 12 -14.68 0.87 -9.30
CA TYR A 12 -13.69 1.86 -9.73
C TYR A 12 -14.06 3.29 -9.34
N HIS A 13 -15.34 3.67 -9.35
CA HIS A 13 -15.78 5.00 -8.90
C HIS A 13 -16.07 5.06 -7.39
N ASN A 14 -15.93 3.95 -6.67
CA ASN A 14 -16.19 3.92 -5.24
C ASN A 14 -14.91 4.16 -4.43
N TYR A 15 -14.64 5.43 -4.13
CA TYR A 15 -13.50 5.87 -3.31
C TYR A 15 -13.47 5.25 -1.90
N ARG A 16 -14.55 4.61 -1.43
CA ARG A 16 -14.62 3.91 -0.14
C ARG A 16 -14.15 2.47 -0.23
N LEU A 17 -14.32 1.82 -1.38
CA LEU A 17 -13.98 0.41 -1.59
C LEU A 17 -12.53 0.24 -2.03
N ILE A 18 -12.01 1.13 -2.88
CA ILE A 18 -10.65 1.00 -3.42
C ILE A 18 -9.56 0.95 -2.32
N PRO A 19 -9.61 1.76 -1.24
CA PRO A 19 -8.63 1.67 -0.16
C PRO A 19 -8.65 0.33 0.58
N LEU A 20 -9.73 -0.45 0.52
CA LEU A 20 -9.81 -1.77 1.15
C LEU A 20 -8.89 -2.78 0.47
N PHE A 21 -8.60 -2.63 -0.82
CA PHE A 21 -7.62 -3.48 -1.50
C PHE A 21 -6.22 -3.28 -0.92
N LEU A 22 -5.84 -2.03 -0.66
CA LEU A 22 -4.56 -1.69 -0.02
C LEU A 22 -4.49 -2.21 1.41
N CYS A 23 -5.58 -2.06 2.18
CA CYS A 23 -5.68 -2.63 3.52
C CYS A 23 -5.49 -4.15 3.51
N SER A 24 -6.15 -4.83 2.58
CA SER A 24 -6.05 -6.28 2.42
C SER A 24 -4.63 -6.69 2.03
N ALA A 25 -3.99 -5.94 1.13
CA ALA A 25 -2.61 -6.15 0.73
C ALA A 25 -1.63 -6.00 1.90
N VAL A 26 -1.80 -4.98 2.74
CA VAL A 26 -0.98 -4.77 3.95
C VAL A 26 -1.17 -5.92 4.96
N VAL A 27 -2.39 -6.40 5.14
CA VAL A 27 -2.64 -7.58 6.00
C VAL A 27 -1.95 -8.81 5.43
N ILE A 28 -2.04 -9.04 4.11
CA ILE A 28 -1.37 -10.15 3.43
C ILE A 28 0.15 -10.03 3.59
N ASP A 29 0.72 -8.86 3.33
CA ASP A 29 2.15 -8.56 3.46
C ASP A 29 2.68 -9.02 4.83
N TYR A 30 2.10 -8.47 5.91
CA TYR A 30 2.54 -8.82 7.24
C TYR A 30 2.23 -10.27 7.61
N SER A 31 1.11 -10.82 7.15
CA SER A 31 0.80 -12.25 7.37
C SER A 31 1.87 -13.16 6.75
N LEU A 32 2.31 -12.87 5.52
CA LEU A 32 3.36 -13.61 4.83
C LEU A 32 4.72 -13.38 5.50
N THR A 33 5.04 -12.13 5.86
CA THR A 33 6.25 -11.77 6.59
C THR A 33 6.38 -12.58 7.88
N PHE A 34 5.36 -12.54 8.76
CA PHE A 34 5.40 -13.29 10.02
C PHE A 34 5.37 -14.81 9.81
N TYR A 35 4.62 -15.29 8.82
CA TYR A 35 4.53 -16.73 8.52
C TYR A 35 5.86 -17.29 8.01
N PHE A 36 6.51 -16.61 7.05
CA PHE A 36 7.77 -17.08 6.45
C PHE A 36 8.99 -16.77 7.30
N ALA A 37 8.97 -15.72 8.14
CA ALA A 37 10.07 -15.43 9.04
C ALA A 37 10.30 -16.56 10.06
N GLY A 38 9.25 -17.27 10.49
CA GLY A 38 9.31 -18.43 11.37
C GLY A 38 9.69 -18.15 12.82
N SER A 39 10.39 -17.04 13.10
CA SER A 39 10.72 -16.60 14.46
C SER A 39 10.88 -15.09 14.55
N ILE A 40 10.74 -14.55 15.77
CA ILE A 40 10.93 -13.12 16.06
C ILE A 40 12.37 -12.70 15.82
N GLU A 41 13.34 -13.54 16.18
CA GLU A 41 14.77 -13.28 16.02
C GLU A 41 15.12 -13.07 14.54
N ASN A 42 14.49 -13.85 13.65
CA ASN A 42 14.70 -13.71 12.22
C ASN A 42 14.20 -12.36 11.68
N ILE A 43 13.05 -11.90 12.18
CA ILE A 43 12.52 -10.56 11.87
C ILE A 43 13.47 -9.49 12.40
N LEU A 44 13.93 -9.59 13.64
CA LEU A 44 14.84 -8.60 14.23
C LEU A 44 16.21 -8.53 13.52
N ALA A 45 16.63 -9.61 12.88
CA ALA A 45 17.91 -9.70 12.16
C ALA A 45 17.84 -9.22 10.71
N HIS A 46 16.69 -9.40 10.02
CA HIS A 46 16.59 -9.21 8.57
C HIS A 46 15.53 -8.18 8.13
N GLU A 47 14.64 -7.75 9.02
CA GLU A 47 13.66 -6.72 8.72
C GLU A 47 14.30 -5.33 8.74
N PHE A 48 14.14 -4.58 7.65
CA PHE A 48 14.70 -3.23 7.53
C PHE A 48 13.71 -2.13 7.93
N SER A 49 12.41 -2.44 8.08
CA SER A 49 11.41 -1.48 8.55
C SER A 49 11.63 -1.12 10.02
N PRO A 50 12.07 0.11 10.35
CA PRO A 50 12.37 0.47 11.74
C PRO A 50 11.13 0.43 12.63
N THR A 51 9.95 0.72 12.07
CA THR A 51 8.68 0.72 12.79
C THR A 51 8.20 -0.69 13.10
N LEU A 52 8.34 -1.63 12.15
CA LEU A 52 8.02 -3.04 12.41
C LEU A 52 8.99 -3.64 13.43
N VAL A 53 10.30 -3.38 13.26
CA VAL A 53 11.32 -3.82 14.21
C VAL A 53 11.04 -3.28 15.61
N PHE A 54 10.67 -2.01 15.74
CA PHE A 54 10.25 -1.44 17.03
C PHE A 54 9.03 -2.14 17.60
N ALA A 55 8.01 -2.41 16.78
CA ALA A 55 6.79 -3.05 17.23
C ALA A 55 7.03 -4.49 17.73
N VAL A 56 7.88 -5.23 17.02
CA VAL A 56 8.30 -6.59 17.40
C VAL A 56 9.13 -6.58 18.69
N LYS A 57 10.12 -5.68 18.79
CA LYS A 57 10.98 -5.55 20.00
C LYS A 57 10.17 -5.26 21.27
N ASN A 58 9.07 -4.51 21.15
CA ASN A 58 8.26 -4.10 22.29
C ASN A 58 6.99 -4.94 22.47
N GLY A 59 6.77 -5.99 21.66
CA GLY A 59 5.56 -6.83 21.77
C GLY A 59 4.25 -6.12 21.42
N ILE A 60 4.30 -5.05 20.64
CA ILE A 60 3.14 -4.22 20.24
C ILE A 60 2.76 -4.40 18.77
N VAL A 61 3.09 -5.55 18.18
CA VAL A 61 2.82 -5.88 16.76
C VAL A 61 1.34 -5.71 16.41
N LEU A 62 0.42 -6.23 17.25
CA LEU A 62 -1.01 -6.15 16.95
C LEU A 62 -1.55 -4.70 16.90
N PRO A 63 -1.29 -3.84 17.92
CA PRO A 63 -1.61 -2.41 17.82
C PRO A 63 -0.97 -1.72 16.61
N TYR A 64 0.30 -2.02 16.33
CA TYR A 64 1.02 -1.46 15.19
C TYR A 64 0.33 -1.81 13.85
N LEU A 65 0.00 -3.08 13.64
CA LEU A 65 -0.67 -3.54 12.42
C LEU A 65 -2.06 -2.93 12.28
N ALA A 66 -2.84 -2.89 13.38
CA ALA A 66 -4.17 -2.28 13.38
C ALA A 66 -4.11 -0.80 12.98
N LEU A 67 -3.20 -0.03 13.59
CA LEU A 67 -2.99 1.38 13.25
C LEU A 67 -2.50 1.56 11.81
N THR A 68 -1.63 0.67 11.33
CA THR A 68 -1.12 0.72 9.96
C THR A 68 -2.24 0.52 8.96
N VAL A 69 -3.09 -0.50 9.15
CA VAL A 69 -4.26 -0.74 8.28
C VAL A 69 -5.23 0.44 8.30
N VAL A 70 -5.54 0.99 9.48
CA VAL A 70 -6.39 2.17 9.62
C VAL A 70 -5.78 3.38 8.90
N PHE A 71 -4.47 3.61 9.07
CA PHE A 71 -3.75 4.68 8.41
C PHE A 71 -3.85 4.57 6.89
N TYR A 72 -3.54 3.40 6.32
CA TYR A 72 -3.65 3.17 4.88
C TYR A 72 -5.07 3.37 4.35
N TYR A 73 -6.09 2.92 5.10
CA TYR A 73 -7.48 3.17 4.74
C TYR A 73 -7.80 4.67 4.71
N ILE A 74 -7.49 5.40 5.79
CA ILE A 74 -7.79 6.83 5.92
C ILE A 74 -7.07 7.62 4.83
N MET A 75 -5.79 7.34 4.60
CA MET A 75 -5.00 8.03 3.59
C MET A 75 -5.53 7.76 2.17
N GLY A 76 -5.76 6.48 1.83
CA GLY A 76 -6.30 6.10 0.53
C GLY A 76 -7.71 6.69 0.29
N TYR A 77 -8.57 6.63 1.31
CA TYR A 77 -9.90 7.24 1.27
C TYR A 77 -9.83 8.74 1.05
N THR A 78 -9.00 9.44 1.82
CA THR A 78 -8.89 10.91 1.77
C THR A 78 -8.39 11.37 0.41
N ILE A 79 -7.34 10.70 -0.11
CA ILE A 79 -6.79 10.94 -1.44
C ILE A 79 -7.88 10.76 -2.51
N LEU A 80 -8.55 9.61 -2.56
CA LEU A 80 -9.55 9.36 -3.58
C LEU A 80 -10.78 10.25 -3.45
N ARG A 81 -11.19 10.57 -2.22
CA ARG A 81 -12.30 11.48 -1.94
C ARG A 81 -12.01 12.88 -2.45
N PHE A 82 -10.77 13.34 -2.28
CA PHE A 82 -10.32 14.64 -2.77
C PHE A 82 -10.24 14.67 -4.30
N LEU A 83 -9.89 13.55 -4.93
CA LEU A 83 -9.77 13.43 -6.37
C LEU A 83 -11.08 13.06 -7.09
N GLU A 84 -12.17 12.73 -6.39
CA GLU A 84 -13.37 12.09 -6.98
C GLU A 84 -13.93 12.80 -8.22
N ASN A 85 -13.85 14.14 -8.27
CA ASN A 85 -14.35 14.95 -9.38
C ASN A 85 -13.24 15.49 -10.30
N GLU A 86 -12.01 15.03 -10.12
CA GLU A 86 -10.83 15.51 -10.83
C GLU A 86 -10.44 14.55 -11.95
N GLU A 87 -9.91 15.09 -13.05
CA GLU A 87 -9.41 14.29 -14.17
C GLU A 87 -8.28 13.33 -13.78
N ILE A 88 -7.58 13.63 -12.68
CA ILE A 88 -6.49 12.81 -12.13
C ILE A 88 -6.95 11.69 -11.20
N TYR A 89 -8.26 11.53 -10.95
CA TYR A 89 -8.80 10.39 -10.18
C TYR A 89 -8.25 9.02 -10.63
N PRO A 90 -8.16 8.71 -11.94
CA PRO A 90 -7.60 7.44 -12.40
C PRO A 90 -6.17 7.18 -11.92
N ILE A 91 -5.37 8.25 -11.79
CA ILE A 91 -4.00 8.16 -11.31
C ILE A 91 -4.00 7.82 -9.82
N GLY A 92 -4.88 8.43 -9.03
CA GLY A 92 -5.06 8.10 -7.61
C GLY A 92 -5.41 6.62 -7.40
N VAL A 93 -6.34 6.09 -8.19
CA VAL A 93 -6.69 4.66 -8.16
C VAL A 93 -5.50 3.80 -8.56
N PHE A 94 -4.79 4.17 -9.62
CA PHE A 94 -3.60 3.45 -10.09
C PHE A 94 -2.53 3.36 -9.01
N ILE A 95 -2.22 4.48 -8.31
CA ILE A 95 -1.24 4.50 -7.22
C ILE A 95 -1.66 3.55 -6.09
N ILE A 96 -2.92 3.56 -5.67
CA ILE A 96 -3.40 2.69 -4.59
C ILE A 96 -3.30 1.21 -4.99
N LEU A 97 -3.66 0.86 -6.22
CA LEU A 97 -3.52 -0.51 -6.72
C LEU A 97 -2.06 -0.92 -6.86
N LEU A 98 -1.19 -0.02 -7.32
CA LEU A 98 0.24 -0.28 -7.45
C LEU A 98 0.88 -0.52 -6.07
N MET A 99 0.55 0.30 -5.07
CA MET A 99 0.98 0.07 -3.69
C MET A 99 0.43 -1.23 -3.10
N SER A 100 -0.81 -1.60 -3.46
CA SER A 100 -1.38 -2.88 -3.03
C SER A 100 -0.57 -4.06 -3.57
N ILE A 101 -0.18 -4.00 -4.84
CA ILE A 101 0.66 -5.02 -5.47
C ILE A 101 2.03 -5.07 -4.79
N THR A 102 2.67 -3.92 -4.55
CA THR A 102 4.01 -3.90 -3.94
C THR A 102 4.02 -4.40 -2.51
N HIS A 103 2.95 -4.20 -1.72
CA HIS A 103 2.82 -4.80 -0.40
C HIS A 103 2.72 -6.33 -0.45
N VAL A 104 1.87 -6.87 -1.33
CA VAL A 104 1.78 -8.34 -1.48
C VAL A 104 3.14 -8.93 -1.90
N LEU A 105 3.83 -8.29 -2.85
CA LEU A 105 5.17 -8.68 -3.27
C LEU A 105 6.20 -8.50 -2.15
N GLY A 106 6.05 -7.47 -1.32
CA GLY A 106 6.85 -7.22 -0.12
C GLY A 106 6.80 -8.41 0.84
N GLY A 107 5.61 -8.88 1.18
CA GLY A 107 5.45 -10.08 2.02
C GLY A 107 6.03 -11.34 1.36
N MET A 108 5.94 -11.47 0.04
CA MET A 108 6.56 -12.56 -0.71
C MET A 108 8.10 -12.50 -0.73
N SER A 109 8.71 -11.35 -0.42
CA SER A 109 10.18 -11.25 -0.35
C SER A 109 10.77 -12.15 0.73
N TRP A 110 10.02 -12.41 1.81
CA TRP A 110 10.37 -13.35 2.87
C TRP A 110 10.36 -14.82 2.41
N PHE A 111 9.67 -15.14 1.32
CA PHE A 111 9.75 -16.45 0.67
C PHE A 111 10.91 -16.54 -0.32
N VAL A 112 11.15 -15.48 -1.10
CA VAL A 112 12.15 -15.49 -2.19
C VAL A 112 13.58 -15.30 -1.67
N LEU A 113 13.76 -14.49 -0.62
CA LEU A 113 15.04 -14.21 0.05
C LEU A 113 16.18 -13.80 -0.92
N LYS A 114 15.85 -13.00 -1.95
CA LYS A 114 16.83 -12.42 -2.89
C LYS A 114 16.85 -10.91 -2.79
N GLU A 115 18.05 -10.35 -2.68
CA GLU A 115 18.25 -8.90 -2.62
C GLU A 115 17.71 -8.20 -3.88
N THR A 116 17.97 -8.75 -5.06
CA THR A 116 17.48 -8.18 -6.33
C THR A 116 15.96 -8.11 -6.42
N TYR A 117 15.26 -9.12 -5.87
CA TYR A 117 13.80 -9.13 -5.79
C TYR A 117 13.28 -8.03 -4.86
N SER A 118 13.89 -7.90 -3.68
CA SER A 118 13.53 -6.88 -2.68
C SER A 118 13.80 -5.46 -3.20
N ASN A 119 14.95 -5.23 -3.84
CA ASN A 119 15.31 -3.95 -4.46
C ASN A 119 14.34 -3.58 -5.59
N MET A 120 13.91 -4.54 -6.42
CA MET A 120 12.91 -4.30 -7.46
C MET A 120 11.57 -3.85 -6.86
N ILE A 121 11.08 -4.51 -5.81
CA ILE A 121 9.83 -4.14 -5.13
C ILE A 121 9.94 -2.76 -4.47
N PHE A 122 11.07 -2.49 -3.83
CA PHE A 122 11.35 -1.18 -3.24
C PHE A 122 11.30 -0.07 -4.30
N MET A 123 11.96 -0.26 -5.45
CA MET A 123 11.94 0.71 -6.55
C MET A 123 10.54 0.90 -7.14
N LEU A 124 9.75 -0.17 -7.24
CA LEU A 124 8.36 -0.08 -7.69
C LEU A 124 7.48 0.69 -6.69
N SER A 125 7.71 0.50 -5.40
CA SER A 125 7.05 1.26 -4.33
C SER A 125 7.43 2.73 -4.38
N MET A 126 8.73 3.03 -4.53
CA MET A 126 9.24 4.40 -4.70
C MET A 126 8.65 5.10 -5.92
N THR A 127 8.43 4.36 -7.02
CA THR A 127 7.78 4.90 -8.22
C THR A 127 6.36 5.40 -7.90
N SER A 128 5.60 4.67 -7.08
CA SER A 128 4.26 5.09 -6.64
C SER A 128 4.31 6.42 -5.88
N ILE A 129 5.30 6.59 -5.01
CA ILE A 129 5.52 7.82 -4.23
C ILE A 129 5.90 8.97 -5.15
N ILE A 130 6.81 8.75 -6.09
CA ILE A 130 7.25 9.77 -7.06
C ILE A 130 6.08 10.24 -7.91
N ILE A 131 5.26 9.30 -8.43
CA ILE A 131 4.06 9.64 -9.22
C ILE A 131 3.08 10.43 -8.34
N ALA A 132 2.83 9.99 -7.10
CA ALA A 132 1.95 10.70 -6.18
C ALA A 132 2.41 12.15 -5.97
N ILE A 133 3.66 12.36 -5.55
CA ILE A 133 4.20 13.72 -5.30
C ILE A 133 4.15 14.57 -6.57
N SER A 134 4.53 14.01 -7.72
CA SER A 134 4.56 14.75 -8.98
C SER A 134 3.16 15.20 -9.42
N VAL A 135 2.18 14.30 -9.35
CA VAL A 135 0.82 14.54 -9.83
C VAL A 135 0.04 15.42 -8.85
N PHE A 136 0.12 15.14 -7.54
CA PHE A 136 -0.50 15.99 -6.54
C PHE A 136 0.15 17.37 -6.48
N GLY A 137 1.48 17.45 -6.56
CA GLY A 137 2.20 18.72 -6.60
C GLY A 137 1.80 19.55 -7.82
N TYR A 138 1.68 18.93 -8.99
CA TYR A 138 1.20 19.60 -10.20
C TYR A 138 -0.23 20.14 -10.03
N GLU A 139 -1.17 19.33 -9.53
CA GLU A 139 -2.56 19.79 -9.37
C GLU A 139 -2.74 20.87 -8.30
N VAL A 140 -1.95 20.84 -7.22
CA VAL A 140 -1.95 21.94 -6.25
C VAL A 140 -1.47 23.24 -6.91
N LEU A 141 -0.36 23.20 -7.65
CA LEU A 141 0.18 24.38 -8.34
C LEU A 141 -0.75 24.92 -9.43
N LYS A 142 -1.51 24.04 -10.10
CA LYS A 142 -2.49 24.43 -11.12
C LYS A 142 -3.70 25.15 -10.51
N ARG A 143 -4.14 24.77 -9.31
CA ARG A 143 -5.28 25.41 -8.60
C ARG A 143 -4.97 26.80 -8.04
N GLU A 144 -3.70 27.09 -7.79
CA GLU A 144 -3.27 28.41 -7.28
C GLU A 144 -3.04 29.46 -8.38
N ARG A 145 -3.22 29.09 -9.66
CA ARG A 145 -3.15 29.99 -10.81
C ARG A 145 -4.54 30.29 -11.37
#